data_AF-A0A968NWE4-F1
#
_entry.id   AF-A0A968NWE4-F1
#
_cell.length_a   1.000
_cell.length_b   1.000
_cell.length_c   1.000
_cell.angle_alpha   90.00
_cell.angle_beta   90.00
_cell.angle_gamma   90.00
#
_symmetry.space_group_name_H-M   'P 1'
#
loop_
_entity.id
_entity.type
_entity.pdbx_description
1 polymer ?
#
loop_
_entity_poly.entity_id
_entity_poly.type
_entity_poly.pdbx_seq_one_letter_code
_entity_poly.pdbx_strand_id
1 'polypeptide(L)'
;MKIRAIITLTIFAIFAVFISWWMARSSFSWFPPQAAAEAKLIDDLFSIFVGLGTFIFLGVTGPLCYSLIYHRAGKYDPSDGPPIEGNTTLEIVWTAVPILLVIGLVTASYRTYDEMSIRGPMELVHLNMPQMMQSAYAEPIDDPEVDD
;
A
#
# COMPACT_ATOMS: atom_id res chain seq x y z
N MET A 1 12.59 20.83 -26.21
CA MET A 1 13.33 19.80 -25.42
C MET A 1 14.14 18.93 -26.37
N LYS A 2 15.37 18.53 -26.01
CA LYS A 2 16.19 17.66 -26.87
C LYS A 2 15.49 16.29 -26.98
N ILE A 3 15.27 15.77 -28.19
CA ILE A 3 14.51 14.52 -28.46
C ILE A 3 14.99 13.34 -27.61
N ARG A 4 16.30 13.30 -27.32
CA ARG A 4 16.95 12.31 -26.46
C ARG A 4 16.37 12.26 -25.05
N ALA A 5 16.07 13.40 -24.45
CA ALA A 5 15.52 13.49 -23.10
C ALA A 5 14.08 12.97 -23.02
N ILE A 6 13.28 13.23 -24.07
CA ILE A 6 11.92 12.71 -24.18
C ILE A 6 11.98 11.19 -24.28
N ILE A 7 12.83 10.65 -25.17
CA ILE A 7 13.00 9.20 -25.34
C ILE A 7 13.42 8.53 -24.03
N THR A 8 14.40 9.09 -23.31
CA THR A 8 14.85 8.51 -22.02
C THR A 8 13.75 8.51 -20.97
N LEU A 9 12.96 9.59 -20.85
CA LEU A 9 11.83 9.66 -19.93
C LEU A 9 10.73 8.67 -20.29
N THR A 10 10.42 8.53 -21.59
CA THR A 10 9.43 7.57 -22.07
C THR A 10 9.86 6.13 -21.80
N ILE A 11 11.12 5.78 -22.08
CA ILE A 11 11.66 4.44 -21.79
C ILE A 11 11.59 4.17 -20.28
N PHE A 12 11.99 5.13 -19.46
CA PHE A 12 11.92 5.00 -18.00
C PHE A 12 10.49 4.80 -17.50
N ALA A 13 9.53 5.56 -18.02
CA ALA A 13 8.12 5.42 -17.66
C ALA A 13 7.55 4.05 -18.07
N ILE A 14 7.87 3.57 -19.27
CA ILE A 14 7.46 2.23 -19.74
C ILE A 14 8.08 1.15 -18.83
N PHE A 15 9.36 1.27 -18.51
CA PHE A 15 10.04 0.36 -17.61
C PHE A 15 9.40 0.36 -16.21
N ALA A 16 9.09 1.52 -15.65
CA ALA A 16 8.42 1.63 -14.35
C ALA A 16 7.04 0.96 -14.37
N VAL A 17 6.22 1.20 -15.41
CA VAL A 17 4.92 0.54 -15.57
C VAL A 17 5.07 -0.98 -15.67
N PHE A 18 6.05 -1.47 -16.43
CA PHE A 18 6.31 -2.90 -16.58
C PHE A 18 6.70 -3.55 -15.24
N ILE A 19 7.64 -2.94 -14.50
CA ILE A 19 8.06 -3.44 -13.19
C ILE A 19 6.93 -3.39 -12.17
N SER A 20 6.14 -2.31 -12.17
CA SER A 20 4.96 -2.20 -11.32
C SER A 20 3.92 -3.29 -11.60
N TRP A 21 3.63 -3.57 -12.87
CA TRP A 21 2.73 -4.64 -13.26
C TRP A 21 3.25 -6.02 -12.85
N TRP A 22 4.55 -6.26 -13.04
CA TRP A 22 5.19 -7.50 -12.62
C TRP A 22 5.17 -7.68 -11.10
N MET A 23 5.42 -6.61 -10.34
CA MET A 23 5.38 -6.64 -8.87
C MET A 23 3.95 -6.87 -8.35
N ALA A 24 2.96 -6.21 -8.94
CA ALA A 24 1.54 -6.44 -8.64
C ALA A 24 1.18 -7.92 -8.86
N ARG A 25 1.59 -8.53 -9.98
CA ARG A 25 1.32 -9.94 -10.24
C ARG A 25 2.07 -10.88 -9.27
N SER A 26 3.29 -10.52 -8.89
CA SER A 26 4.11 -11.30 -7.97
C SER A 26 3.55 -11.28 -6.54
N SER A 27 2.84 -10.21 -6.16
CA SER A 27 2.27 -10.09 -4.81
C SER A 27 1.28 -11.19 -4.42
N PHE A 28 0.60 -11.81 -5.40
CA PHE A 28 -0.34 -12.90 -5.14
C PHE A 28 0.34 -14.15 -4.56
N SER A 29 1.64 -14.34 -4.76
CA SER A 29 2.36 -15.49 -4.19
C SER A 29 2.88 -15.23 -2.77
N TRP A 30 2.67 -14.03 -2.21
CA TRP A 30 3.13 -13.69 -0.85
C TRP A 30 2.14 -14.12 0.23
N PHE A 31 0.89 -14.37 -0.14
CA PHE A 31 -0.16 -14.78 0.77
C PHE A 31 -0.29 -16.31 0.86
N PRO A 32 -0.78 -16.84 2.00
CA PRO A 32 -1.18 -18.23 2.12
C PRO A 32 -2.36 -18.57 1.17
N PRO A 33 -2.66 -19.86 0.96
CA PRO A 33 -3.82 -20.25 0.16
C PRO A 33 -5.13 -19.67 0.71
N GLN A 34 -6.01 -19.27 -0.21
CA GLN A 34 -7.29 -18.62 0.12
C GLN A 34 -8.19 -19.56 0.91
N ALA A 35 -8.50 -19.19 2.16
CA ALA A 35 -9.36 -19.95 3.07
C ALA A 35 -10.76 -19.34 3.25
N ALA A 36 -10.99 -18.14 2.70
CA ALA A 36 -12.27 -17.42 2.78
C ALA A 36 -12.54 -16.67 1.46
N ALA A 37 -13.83 -16.43 1.15
CA ALA A 37 -14.22 -15.66 -0.04
C ALA A 37 -13.65 -14.23 -0.02
N GLU A 38 -13.54 -13.63 1.17
CA GLU A 38 -12.98 -12.27 1.36
C GLU A 38 -11.47 -12.20 1.13
N ALA A 39 -10.75 -13.33 1.26
CA ALA A 39 -9.31 -13.37 1.04
C ALA A 39 -8.97 -12.92 -0.40
N LYS A 40 -9.78 -13.33 -1.38
CA LYS A 40 -9.58 -12.92 -2.77
C LYS A 40 -9.72 -11.39 -2.95
N LEU A 41 -10.68 -10.76 -2.29
CA LEU A 41 -10.89 -9.32 -2.40
C LEU A 41 -9.71 -8.54 -1.80
N ILE A 42 -9.16 -9.03 -0.69
CA ILE A 42 -7.98 -8.45 -0.06
C ILE A 42 -6.74 -8.63 -0.94
N ASP A 43 -6.54 -9.84 -1.49
CA ASP A 43 -5.41 -10.14 -2.40
C ASP A 43 -5.42 -9.21 -3.62
N ASP A 44 -6.60 -9.02 -4.23
CA ASP A 44 -6.78 -8.15 -5.40
C ASP A 44 -6.49 -6.67 -5.04
N LEU A 45 -7.02 -6.18 -3.90
CA LEU A 45 -6.76 -4.82 -3.44
C LEU A 45 -5.28 -4.61 -3.10
N PHE A 46 -4.64 -5.58 -2.45
CA PHE A 46 -3.23 -5.52 -2.12
C PHE A 46 -2.35 -5.47 -3.38
N SER A 47 -2.68 -6.27 -4.40
CA SER A 47 -1.97 -6.25 -5.68
C SER A 47 -1.98 -4.87 -6.33
N ILE A 48 -3.12 -4.16 -6.29
CA ILE A 48 -3.23 -2.77 -6.76
C ILE A 48 -2.28 -1.85 -5.98
N PHE A 49 -2.27 -1.95 -4.64
CA PHE A 49 -1.42 -1.13 -3.79
C PHE A 49 0.07 -1.39 -4.03
N VAL A 50 0.47 -2.65 -4.20
CA VAL A 50 1.86 -3.03 -4.52
C VAL A 50 2.28 -2.47 -5.87
N GLY A 51 1.45 -2.64 -6.91
CA GLY A 51 1.75 -2.12 -8.24
C GLY A 51 1.93 -0.61 -8.24
N LEU A 52 0.98 0.10 -7.62
CA LEU A 52 1.00 1.56 -7.54
C LEU A 52 2.13 2.09 -6.64
N GLY A 53 2.36 1.45 -5.49
CA GLY A 53 3.46 1.78 -4.59
C GLY A 53 4.81 1.59 -5.26
N THR A 54 4.98 0.51 -6.02
CA THR A 54 6.19 0.28 -6.83
C THR A 54 6.37 1.35 -7.89
N PHE A 55 5.27 1.79 -8.53
CA PHE A 55 5.33 2.83 -9.57
C PHE A 55 5.80 4.16 -8.99
N ILE A 56 5.21 4.57 -7.86
CA ILE A 56 5.57 5.81 -7.15
C ILE A 56 7.01 5.72 -6.65
N PHE A 57 7.39 4.59 -6.03
CA PHE A 57 8.74 4.38 -5.53
C PHE A 57 9.78 4.56 -6.64
N LEU A 58 9.60 3.91 -7.79
CA LEU A 58 10.49 4.09 -8.94
C LEU A 58 10.42 5.53 -9.46
N GLY A 59 9.23 6.13 -9.55
CA GLY A 59 9.02 7.50 -9.99
C GLY A 59 9.73 8.56 -9.14
N VAL A 60 9.95 8.30 -7.85
CA VAL A 60 10.69 9.20 -6.94
C VAL A 60 12.18 8.83 -6.88
N THR A 61 12.49 7.54 -6.64
CA THR A 61 13.86 7.05 -6.47
C THR A 61 14.67 7.16 -7.76
N GLY A 62 14.06 6.96 -8.93
CA GLY A 62 14.74 7.08 -10.23
C GLY A 62 15.33 8.48 -10.47
N PRO A 63 14.51 9.55 -10.47
CA PRO A 63 15.00 10.92 -10.57
C PRO A 63 15.96 11.30 -9.44
N LEU A 64 15.73 10.82 -8.22
CA LEU A 64 16.64 11.05 -7.09
C LEU A 64 18.03 10.45 -7.36
N CYS A 65 18.11 9.17 -7.74
CA CYS A 65 19.36 8.51 -8.10
C CYS A 65 20.05 9.20 -9.30
N TYR A 66 19.27 9.61 -10.29
CA TYR A 66 19.78 10.36 -11.44
C TYR A 66 20.43 11.69 -11.00
N SER A 67 19.78 12.42 -10.08
CA SER A 67 20.34 13.65 -9.50
C SER A 67 21.66 13.37 -8.76
N LEU A 68 21.68 12.34 -7.89
CA LEU A 68 22.87 11.98 -7.11
C LEU A 68 24.09 11.60 -7.97
N ILE A 69 23.86 10.94 -9.12
CA ILE A 69 24.95 10.45 -9.98
C ILE A 69 25.44 11.54 -10.94
N TYR A 70 24.52 12.27 -11.58
CA TYR A 70 24.84 13.17 -12.69
C TYR A 70 24.93 14.65 -12.30
N HIS A 71 24.29 15.06 -11.21
CA HIS A 71 24.26 16.45 -10.74
C HIS A 71 25.14 16.64 -9.49
N ARG A 72 26.16 15.79 -9.33
CA ARG A 72 27.13 15.92 -8.23
C ARG A 72 28.13 17.04 -8.53
N ALA A 73 28.41 17.87 -7.53
CA ALA A 73 29.47 18.87 -7.61
C ALA A 73 30.84 18.25 -7.91
N GLY A 74 31.69 19.01 -8.60
CA GLY A 74 33.08 18.64 -8.88
C GLY A 74 33.90 18.53 -7.59
N LYS A 75 34.97 17.72 -7.59
CA LYS A 75 35.81 17.43 -6.41
C LYS A 75 36.36 18.69 -5.70
N TYR A 76 36.47 19.80 -6.44
CA TYR A 76 37.01 21.07 -5.96
C TYR A 76 36.15 22.26 -6.41
N ASP A 77 34.85 22.04 -6.59
CA ASP A 77 33.91 23.10 -6.98
C ASP A 77 33.15 23.62 -5.74
N PRO A 78 33.49 24.82 -5.23
CA PRO A 78 32.80 25.45 -4.11
C PRO A 78 31.60 26.30 -4.56
N SER A 79 31.28 26.34 -5.86
CA SER A 79 30.16 27.14 -6.36
C SER A 79 28.82 26.51 -6.00
N ASP A 80 27.84 27.36 -5.71
CA ASP A 80 26.47 26.93 -5.51
C ASP A 80 25.78 26.62 -6.85
N GLY A 81 24.84 25.68 -6.80
CA GLY A 81 23.97 25.39 -7.93
C GLY A 81 23.12 26.62 -8.30
N PRO A 82 22.73 26.79 -9.58
CA PRO A 82 21.87 27.88 -9.99
C PRO A 82 20.56 27.90 -9.17
N PRO A 83 20.12 29.05 -8.64
CA PRO A 83 18.88 29.16 -7.87
C PRO A 83 17.67 29.10 -8.83
N ILE A 84 17.31 27.91 -9.26
CA ILE A 84 16.15 27.67 -10.11
C ILE A 84 14.95 27.42 -9.19
N GLU A 85 14.02 28.36 -9.20
CA GLU A 85 12.76 28.26 -8.47
C GLU A 85 11.57 28.41 -9.42
N GLY A 86 10.50 27.67 -9.10
CA GLY A 86 9.20 27.78 -9.75
C GLY A 86 9.04 26.94 -11.03
N ASN A 87 7.87 26.31 -11.13
CA ASN A 87 7.28 25.85 -12.38
C ASN A 87 5.79 25.59 -12.13
N THR A 88 4.94 26.61 -12.31
CA THR A 88 3.51 26.52 -11.99
C THR A 88 2.82 25.34 -12.69
N THR A 89 3.20 25.02 -13.93
CA THR A 89 2.64 23.88 -14.65
C THR A 89 3.01 22.56 -13.98
N LEU A 90 4.28 22.38 -13.62
CA LEU A 90 4.74 21.18 -12.90
C LEU A 90 4.06 21.10 -11.53
N GLU A 91 3.92 22.24 -10.85
CA GLU A 91 3.31 22.32 -9.53
C GLU A 91 1.82 21.96 -9.53
N ILE A 92 1.08 22.35 -10.56
CA ILE A 92 -0.31 21.94 -10.70
C ILE A 92 -0.39 20.43 -10.99
N VAL A 93 0.42 19.95 -11.94
CA VAL A 93 0.41 18.54 -12.36
C VAL A 93 0.79 17.61 -11.21
N TRP A 94 1.87 17.91 -10.47
CA TRP A 94 2.36 17.05 -9.40
C TRP A 94 1.47 17.03 -8.14
N THR A 95 0.45 17.90 -8.07
CA THR A 95 -0.45 18.02 -6.91
C THR A 95 -1.80 17.44 -7.29
N ALA A 96 -2.29 17.76 -8.48
CA ALA A 96 -3.52 17.16 -9.00
C ALA A 96 -3.39 15.64 -9.15
N VAL A 97 -2.26 15.14 -9.65
CA VAL A 97 -2.06 13.69 -9.87
C VAL A 97 -2.15 12.89 -8.56
N PRO A 98 -1.42 13.22 -7.47
CA PRO A 98 -1.58 12.53 -6.19
C PRO A 98 -2.98 12.64 -5.59
N ILE A 99 -3.65 13.78 -5.72
CA ILE A 99 -5.03 13.95 -5.21
C ILE A 99 -5.97 12.98 -5.93
N LEU A 100 -5.95 12.95 -7.26
CA LEU A 100 -6.79 12.05 -8.06
C LEU A 100 -6.46 10.58 -7.79
N LEU A 101 -5.17 10.27 -7.61
CA LEU A 101 -4.70 8.93 -7.26
C LEU A 101 -5.31 8.47 -5.92
N VAL A 102 -5.24 9.31 -4.89
CA VAL A 102 -5.81 8.98 -3.57
C VAL A 102 -7.33 8.79 -3.65
N ILE A 103 -8.05 9.65 -4.38
CA ILE A 103 -9.49 9.49 -4.59
C ILE A 103 -9.81 8.15 -5.27
N GLY A 104 -9.00 7.76 -6.27
CA GLY A 104 -9.12 6.46 -6.93
C GLY A 104 -8.90 5.28 -5.98
N LEU A 105 -7.86 5.35 -5.14
CA LEU A 105 -7.58 4.32 -4.14
C LEU A 105 -8.70 4.22 -3.10
N VAL A 106 -9.18 5.35 -2.57
CA VAL A 106 -10.31 5.36 -1.61
C VAL A 106 -11.54 4.71 -2.24
N THR A 107 -11.83 5.01 -3.51
CA THR A 107 -12.95 4.41 -4.23
C THR A 107 -12.78 2.89 -4.37
N ALA A 108 -11.59 2.42 -4.72
CA ALA A 108 -11.29 1.00 -4.82
C ALA A 108 -11.41 0.30 -3.46
N SER A 109 -10.80 0.85 -2.42
CA SER A 109 -10.87 0.33 -1.05
C SER A 109 -12.29 0.30 -0.51
N TYR A 110 -13.09 1.35 -0.77
CA TYR A 110 -14.47 1.41 -0.31
C TYR A 110 -15.33 0.33 -0.98
N ARG A 111 -15.18 0.10 -2.30
CA ARG A 111 -15.89 -0.98 -3.01
C ARG A 111 -15.53 -2.35 -2.44
N THR A 112 -14.24 -2.61 -2.20
CA THR A 112 -13.80 -3.86 -1.57
C THR A 112 -14.40 -4.01 -0.17
N TYR A 113 -14.43 -2.94 0.62
CA TYR A 113 -15.03 -2.97 1.96
C TYR A 113 -16.53 -3.24 1.94
N ASP A 114 -17.27 -2.61 1.01
CA ASP A 114 -18.70 -2.82 0.84
C ASP A 114 -19.01 -4.27 0.41
N GLU A 115 -18.24 -4.82 -0.52
CA GLU A 115 -18.36 -6.23 -0.92
C GLU A 115 -18.10 -7.20 0.25
N MET A 116 -17.09 -6.92 1.09
CA MET A 116 -16.82 -7.69 2.30
C MET A 116 -17.94 -7.54 3.35
N SER A 117 -18.52 -6.36 3.48
CA SER A 117 -19.66 -6.08 4.38
C SER A 117 -20.90 -6.88 3.95
N ILE A 118 -21.18 -6.93 2.64
CA ILE A 118 -22.28 -7.69 2.06
C ILE A 118 -22.10 -9.21 2.25
N ARG A 119 -20.86 -9.70 2.20
CA ARG A 119 -20.54 -11.14 2.36
C ARG A 119 -20.21 -11.56 3.79
N GLY A 120 -20.08 -10.59 4.70
CA GLY A 120 -19.68 -10.79 6.08
C GLY A 120 -20.77 -11.46 6.94
N PRO A 121 -20.39 -12.04 8.10
CA PRO A 121 -21.24 -12.87 8.93
C PRO A 121 -22.23 -12.04 9.77
N MET A 122 -22.65 -10.84 9.36
CA MET A 122 -23.68 -10.09 10.08
C MET A 122 -24.97 -10.94 10.26
N GLU A 123 -25.21 -11.88 9.36
CA GLU A 123 -26.30 -12.87 9.50
C GLU A 123 -25.87 -14.14 10.28
N LEU A 124 -24.58 -14.53 10.22
CA LEU A 124 -24.04 -15.74 10.86
C LEU A 124 -23.65 -15.57 12.33
N VAL A 125 -23.33 -14.36 12.79
CA VAL A 125 -23.05 -14.06 14.22
C VAL A 125 -24.30 -14.27 15.08
N HIS A 126 -25.49 -14.18 14.48
CA HIS A 126 -26.75 -14.43 15.17
C HIS A 126 -27.11 -15.93 15.26
N LEU A 127 -26.41 -16.83 14.56
CA LEU A 127 -26.82 -18.23 14.48
C LEU A 127 -26.12 -19.18 15.45
N ASN A 128 -24.99 -18.84 16.09
CA ASN A 128 -24.43 -19.69 17.16
C ASN A 128 -23.27 -19.03 17.94
N MET A 129 -23.56 -18.18 18.94
CA MET A 129 -22.69 -18.14 20.11
C MET A 129 -23.30 -19.07 21.17
N PRO A 130 -22.97 -20.38 21.20
CA PRO A 130 -23.32 -21.20 22.35
C PRO A 130 -22.48 -20.71 23.52
N GLN A 131 -23.13 -19.95 24.38
CA GLN A 131 -22.66 -19.44 25.68
C GLN A 131 -21.48 -18.45 25.61
N MET A 132 -21.72 -17.25 26.16
CA MET A 132 -20.68 -16.51 26.85
C MET A 132 -19.87 -17.50 27.68
N MET A 133 -18.55 -17.55 27.51
CA MET A 133 -17.66 -18.33 28.36
C MET A 133 -18.04 -18.07 29.82
N GLN A 134 -18.74 -19.02 30.44
CA GLN A 134 -19.17 -18.91 31.82
C GLN A 134 -17.87 -18.94 32.63
N SER A 135 -17.53 -17.82 33.26
CA SER A 135 -16.31 -17.72 34.05
C SER A 135 -16.33 -18.85 35.07
N ALA A 136 -15.36 -19.76 34.99
CA ALA A 136 -15.19 -20.80 35.99
C ALA A 136 -14.83 -20.09 37.30
N TYR A 137 -15.81 -19.94 38.18
CA TYR A 137 -15.54 -19.56 39.57
C TYR A 137 -14.90 -20.78 40.24
N ALA A 138 -13.79 -20.56 40.94
CA ALA A 138 -13.12 -21.60 41.70
C ALA A 138 -14.09 -22.16 42.76
N GLU A 139 -14.14 -23.49 42.86
CA GLU A 139 -14.88 -24.18 43.92
C GLU A 139 -14.29 -23.78 45.28
N PRO A 140 -15.11 -23.36 46.26
CA PRO A 140 -14.61 -23.04 47.58
C PRO A 140 -13.91 -24.26 48.18
N ILE A 141 -12.74 -24.05 48.76
CA ILE A 141 -12.03 -25.10 49.50
C ILE A 141 -12.85 -25.35 50.76
N ASP A 142 -13.40 -26.56 50.91
CA ASP A 142 -14.00 -27.00 52.16
C ASP A 142 -12.91 -26.99 53.24
N ASP A 143 -13.09 -26.12 54.25
CA ASP A 143 -12.24 -26.15 55.44
C ASP A 143 -12.46 -27.49 56.15
N PRO A 144 -11.40 -28.20 56.58
CA PRO A 144 -11.56 -29.43 57.33
C PRO A 144 -12.32 -29.13 58.61
N GLU A 145 -13.41 -29.87 58.82
CA GLU A 145 -14.21 -29.86 60.04
C GLU A 145 -13.27 -30.02 61.25
N VAL A 146 -13.20 -28.97 62.07
CA VAL A 146 -12.48 -29.00 63.34
C VAL A 146 -13.33 -29.84 64.27
N ASP A 147 -12.98 -31.12 64.40
CA ASP A 147 -13.49 -31.98 65.47
C ASP A 147 -12.96 -31.44 66.82
N ASP A 148 -13.89 -31.08 67.70
CA ASP A 148 -13.67 -30.66 69.10
C ASP A 148 -13.08 -31.79 69.98
#